data_AF-A0A6V7LKK4-F1
#
_entry.id   AF-A0A6V7LKK4-F1
#
_cell.length_a   1.000
_cell.length_b   1.000
_cell.length_c   1.000
_cell.angle_alpha   90.00
_cell.angle_beta   90.00
_cell.angle_gamma   90.00
#
_symmetry.space_group_name_H-M   'P 1'
#
loop_
_entity.id
_entity.type
_entity.pdbx_description
1 polymer ?
#
loop_
_entity_poly.entity_id
_entity_poly.type
_entity_poly.pdbx_seq_one_letter_code
_entity_poly.pdbx_strand_id
1 'polypeptide(L)' 'VRGVAMNPVEHPHGGGNHQHIGKASTVKRGTSAGRKIGLIAARRTGRIRGGKTDTKKDD' A
#
# COMPACT_ATOMS: atom_id res chain seq x y z
N VAL A 1 -10.32 -4.42 11.40
CA VAL A 1 -10.14 -2.97 11.64
C VAL A 1 -9.17 -2.41 10.59
N ARG A 2 -9.33 -1.15 10.14
CA ARG A 2 -8.36 -0.52 9.20
C ARG A 2 -7.13 -0.06 9.98
N GLY A 3 -5.92 -0.32 9.46
CA GLY A 3 -4.68 0.03 10.17
C GLY A 3 -4.44 1.51 10.44
N VAL A 4 -5.16 2.41 9.77
CA VAL A 4 -5.16 3.86 10.09
C VAL A 4 -5.90 4.14 11.40
N ALA A 5 -6.91 3.33 11.76
CA ALA A 5 -7.67 3.46 13.00
C ALA A 5 -7.01 2.80 14.22
N MET A 6 -5.80 2.29 14.05
CA MET A 6 -5.02 1.70 15.13
C MET A 6 -4.03 2.73 15.68
N ASN A 7 -3.47 2.45 16.85
CA ASN A 7 -2.44 3.30 17.44
C ASN A 7 -1.10 3.13 16.70
N PRO A 8 -0.16 4.11 16.76
CA PRO A 8 1.16 3.98 16.16
C PRO A 8 1.95 2.73 16.59
N VAL A 9 1.72 2.29 17.83
CA VAL A 9 2.36 1.11 18.42
C VAL A 9 1.86 -0.20 17.81
N GLU A 10 0.61 -0.23 17.37
CA GLU A 10 -0.06 -1.42 16.84
C GLU A 10 0.15 -1.55 15.33
N HIS A 11 0.19 -0.42 14.61
CA HIS A 11 0.21 -0.45 13.16
C HIS A 11 1.02 0.69 12.54
N PRO A 12 1.87 0.42 11.52
CA PRO A 12 2.72 1.45 10.90
C PRO A 12 1.99 2.57 10.13
N HIS A 13 0.69 2.41 9.89
CA HIS A 13 -0.20 3.47 9.33
C HIS A 13 -1.10 4.11 10.40
N GLY A 14 -0.98 3.68 11.66
CA GLY A 14 -1.84 4.11 12.75
C GLY A 14 -1.38 5.43 13.39
N GLY A 15 -2.34 6.07 14.08
CA GLY A 15 -2.18 7.29 14.84
C GLY A 15 -2.34 8.60 14.06
N GLY A 16 -1.92 9.68 14.72
CA GLY A 16 -2.15 11.05 14.26
C GLY A 16 -3.53 11.58 14.63
N ASN A 17 -3.70 12.91 14.52
CA ASN A 17 -4.97 13.59 14.85
C ASN A 17 -6.02 13.48 13.74
N HIS A 18 -5.60 13.09 12.54
CA HIS A 18 -6.48 12.85 11.40
C HIS A 18 -6.21 11.46 10.84
N GLN A 19 -7.25 10.76 10.41
CA GLN A 19 -7.15 9.40 9.90
C GLN A 19 -6.54 9.39 8.50
N HIS A 20 -5.23 9.30 8.41
CA HIS A 20 -4.49 9.22 7.14
C HIS A 20 -3.21 8.38 7.31
N ILE A 21 -2.64 7.92 6.19
CA ILE A 21 -1.43 7.05 6.22
C ILE A 21 -0.16 7.86 6.53
N GLY A 22 -0.11 9.14 6.12
CA GLY A 22 1.04 10.04 6.34
C GLY A 22 2.31 9.72 5.54
N LYS A 23 2.34 8.58 4.82
CA LYS A 23 3.46 8.13 3.99
C LYS A 23 2.97 7.34 2.77
N ALA A 24 3.88 7.05 1.83
CA ALA A 24 3.56 6.17 0.70
C ALA A 24 3.15 4.78 1.20
N SER A 25 2.01 4.27 0.68
CA SER A 25 1.51 2.93 1.02
C SER A 25 2.15 1.83 0.18
N THR A 26 2.97 2.18 -0.82
CA THR A 26 3.73 1.22 -1.63
C THR A 26 5.02 0.82 -0.92
N VAL A 27 5.27 -0.49 -0.78
CA VAL A 27 6.43 -1.01 -0.04
C VAL A 27 7.23 -2.02 -0.87
N LYS A 28 8.56 -2.03 -0.71
CA LYS A 28 9.46 -2.97 -1.42
C LYS A 28 9.23 -4.41 -0.94
N ARG A 29 9.45 -5.40 -1.82
CA ARG A 29 9.30 -6.84 -1.49
C ARG A 29 10.20 -7.30 -0.33
N GLY A 30 11.40 -6.73 -0.24
CA GLY A 30 12.41 -7.04 0.77
C GLY A 30 12.30 -6.23 2.07
N THR A 31 11.20 -5.52 2.33
CA THR A 31 11.01 -4.85 3.62
C THR A 31 10.88 -5.88 4.76
N SER A 32 11.28 -5.47 5.97
CA SER A 32 11.11 -6.26 7.19
C SER A 32 9.63 -6.55 7.48
N ALA A 33 9.35 -7.60 8.25
CA ALA A 33 7.99 -8.08 8.51
C ALA A 33 7.03 -6.98 9.01
N GLY A 34 7.44 -6.20 10.01
CA GLY A 34 6.61 -5.11 10.57
C GLY A 34 6.39 -3.91 9.62
N ARG A 35 7.19 -3.78 8.55
CA ARG A 35 7.04 -2.70 7.55
C ARG A 35 6.35 -3.17 6.27
N LYS A 36 6.17 -4.48 6.09
CA LYS A 36 5.61 -5.10 4.88
C LYS A 36 4.07 -5.08 4.92
N ILE A 37 3.51 -3.88 4.84
CA ILE A 37 2.07 -3.62 4.82
C ILE A 37 1.69 -2.70 3.65
N GLY A 38 0.40 -2.53 3.37
CA GLY A 38 -0.08 -1.69 2.25
C GLY A 38 0.04 -2.38 0.90
N LEU A 39 0.48 -1.66 -0.13
CA LEU A 39 0.63 -2.13 -1.51
C LEU A 39 2.04 -2.70 -1.72
N ILE A 40 2.19 -4.01 -1.50
CA ILE A 40 3.50 -4.68 -1.55
C ILE A 40 3.95 -4.88 -2.99
N ALA A 41 5.13 -4.35 -3.31
CA ALA A 41 5.79 -4.43 -4.61
C ALA A 41 4.90 -3.99 -5.80
N ALA A 42 3.90 -3.13 -5.53
CA ALA A 42 3.00 -2.65 -6.56
C ALA A 42 3.76 -1.80 -7.59
N ARG A 43 3.67 -2.21 -8.86
CA ARG A 43 4.26 -1.48 -10.00
C ARG A 43 3.41 -0.31 -10.45
N ARG A 44 2.09 -0.41 -10.28
CA ARG A 44 1.09 0.62 -10.58
C ARG A 44 0.02 0.59 -9.51
N THR A 45 -0.55 1.75 -9.20
CA THR A 45 -1.65 1.92 -8.25
C THR A 45 -2.78 2.73 -8.90
N GLY A 46 -3.94 2.79 -8.25
CA GLY A 46 -5.12 3.49 -8.76
C GLY A 46 -5.96 2.66 -9.74
N ARG A 47 -7.18 3.14 -10.02
CA ARG A 47 -8.16 2.45 -10.87
C ARG A 47 -7.85 2.69 -12.34
N ILE A 48 -7.76 1.63 -13.13
CA ILE A 48 -7.73 1.72 -14.60
C ILE A 48 -9.13 2.13 -15.08
N ARG A 49 -9.22 3.22 -15.84
CA ARG A 49 -10.45 3.67 -16.51
C ARG A 49 -10.21 3.64 -18.03
N GLY A 50 -11.12 3.04 -18.79
CA GLY A 50 -10.96 2.76 -20.23
C GLY A 50 -10.65 1.29 -20.56
N GLY A 51 -10.41 0.98 -21.84
CA GLY A 51 -10.12 -0.37 -22.31
C GLY A 51 -8.75 -0.87 -21.85
N LYS A 52 -8.71 -2.10 -21.32
CA LYS A 52 -7.44 -2.83 -21.18
C LYS A 52 -6.97 -3.22 -22.57
N THR A 53 -5.89 -2.62 -23.07
CA THR A 53 -5.05 -3.37 -24.00
C THR A 53 -4.34 -4.40 -23.15
N ASP A 54 -4.69 -5.68 -23.32
CA ASP A 54 -3.93 -6.78 -22.74
C ASP A 54 -2.49 -6.61 -23.19
N THR A 55 -1.64 -6.13 -22.28
CA THR A 55 -0.20 -6.27 -22.44
C THR A 55 0.09 -7.73 -22.11
N LYS A 56 -0.20 -8.59 -23.10
CA LYS A 56 0.63 -9.78 -23.31
C LYS A 56 2.07 -9.31 -23.19
N LYS A 57 2.78 -9.82 -22.18
CA LYS A 57 4.20 -10.04 -22.34
C LYS A 57 4.30 -11.48 -22.81
N ASP A 58 4.30 -11.62 -24.13
CA ASP A 58 4.99 -12.71 -24.78
C ASP A 58 6.48 -12.53 -24.42
N ASP A 59 7.01 -13.52 -23.69
CA ASP A 59 8.40 -13.90 -23.36
C ASP A 59 8.47 -14.53 -21.95
#